data_AF-A0A951LS38-F1
#
_entry.id   AF-A0A951LS38-F1
#
_cell.length_a   1.000
_cell.length_b   1.000
_cell.length_c   1.000
_cell.angle_alpha   90.00
_cell.angle_beta   90.00
_cell.angle_gamma   90.00
#
_symmetry.space_group_name_H-M   'P 1'
#
loop_
_entity.id
_entity.type
_entity.pdbx_description
1 polymer ?
#
loop_
_entity_poly.entity_id
_entity_poly.type
_entity_poly.pdbx_seq_one_letter_code
_entity_poly.pdbx_strand_id
1 'polypeptide(L)'
;MRRFDEDSLIAALEQAPWPGQACFAAACAGRLANANAECGGGHVALIAAALDELCAFLLDGKPFDAKEAEDRLLAAMPDEEDEPGFAAALGEDALAAAAYAIRALGDDPARNGAWAARRAYDSVDRYVSRRLAVDHYTTAAERCIRSHPLTIREVERQQRDLIGIVAALRSARPDSLRRIVAQSRAENCLKEG
;
A
#
# COMPACT_ATOMS: atom_id res chain seq x y z
N MET A 1 -1.83 -21.03 7.82
CA MET A 1 -2.44 -19.69 7.81
C MET A 1 -1.38 -18.70 7.37
N ARG A 2 -1.64 -17.89 6.34
CA ARG A 2 -0.67 -16.88 5.86
C ARG A 2 -0.65 -15.70 6.83
N ARG A 3 0.54 -15.18 7.13
CA ARG A 3 0.76 -14.01 8.00
C ARG A 3 1.56 -12.97 7.21
N PHE A 4 1.41 -11.69 7.55
CA PHE A 4 2.36 -10.69 7.09
C PHE A 4 3.74 -11.00 7.68
N ASP A 5 4.76 -11.00 6.84
CA ASP A 5 6.14 -11.33 7.19
C ASP A 5 7.02 -10.36 6.40
N GLU A 6 7.44 -9.29 7.07
CA GLU A 6 8.12 -8.16 6.44
C GLU A 6 9.45 -8.58 5.81
N ASP A 7 10.26 -9.36 6.54
CA ASP A 7 11.56 -9.83 6.06
C ASP A 7 11.41 -10.72 4.83
N SER A 8 10.43 -11.62 4.84
CA SER A 8 10.14 -12.47 3.67
C SER A 8 9.66 -11.64 2.47
N LEU A 9 8.89 -10.58 2.70
CA LEU A 9 8.44 -9.67 1.65
C LEU A 9 9.59 -8.83 1.08
N ILE A 10 10.48 -8.30 1.93
CA ILE A 10 11.69 -7.59 1.51
C ILE A 10 12.54 -8.52 0.64
N ALA A 11 12.85 -9.73 1.11
CA ALA A 11 13.64 -10.69 0.35
C ALA A 11 13.00 -11.03 -1.01
N ALA A 12 11.67 -11.12 -1.08
CA ALA A 12 10.96 -11.33 -2.35
C ALA A 12 11.02 -10.10 -3.27
N LEU A 13 10.91 -8.89 -2.72
CA LEU A 13 11.01 -7.63 -3.45
C LEU A 13 12.42 -7.37 -3.98
N GLU A 14 13.47 -7.77 -3.26
CA GLU A 14 14.86 -7.70 -3.75
C GLU A 14 15.07 -8.52 -5.04
N GLN A 15 14.28 -9.57 -5.24
CA GLN A 15 14.33 -10.42 -6.45
C GLN A 15 13.44 -9.91 -7.59
N ALA A 16 12.68 -8.83 -7.39
CA ALA A 16 11.84 -8.25 -8.41
C ALA A 16 12.69 -7.39 -9.39
N PRO A 17 12.56 -7.57 -10.71
CA PRO A 17 13.20 -6.66 -11.66
C PRO A 17 12.66 -5.24 -11.49
N TRP A 18 13.47 -4.23 -11.78
CA TRP A 18 12.98 -2.86 -11.91
C TRP A 18 11.90 -2.77 -13.01
N PRO A 19 10.80 -2.00 -12.84
CA PRO A 19 10.39 -1.19 -11.67
C PRO A 19 9.46 -1.89 -10.64
N GLY A 20 9.62 -3.20 -10.44
CA GLY A 20 8.67 -4.03 -9.69
C GLY A 20 8.38 -3.59 -8.26
N GLN A 21 9.39 -3.10 -7.54
CA GLN A 21 9.24 -2.64 -6.15
C GLN A 21 8.32 -1.42 -6.06
N ALA A 22 8.57 -0.40 -6.91
CA ALA A 22 7.76 0.81 -6.95
C ALA A 22 6.35 0.53 -7.47
N CYS A 23 6.18 -0.35 -8.46
CA CYS A 23 4.86 -0.80 -8.91
C CYS A 23 4.07 -1.51 -7.81
N PHE A 24 4.74 -2.36 -7.02
CA PHE A 24 4.12 -3.06 -5.89
C PHE A 24 3.73 -2.10 -4.77
N ALA A 25 4.59 -1.16 -4.43
CA ALA A 25 4.31 -0.12 -3.45
C ALA A 25 3.11 0.75 -3.88
N ALA A 26 3.06 1.17 -5.16
CA ALA A 26 1.96 1.93 -5.72
C ALA A 26 0.63 1.16 -5.70
N ALA A 27 0.66 -0.17 -5.93
CA ALA A 27 -0.51 -1.03 -5.81
C ALA A 27 -1.07 -1.04 -4.37
N CYS A 28 -0.19 -1.15 -3.37
CA CYS A 28 -0.58 -1.11 -1.95
C CYS A 28 -1.14 0.27 -1.56
N ALA A 29 -0.44 1.35 -1.96
CA ALA A 29 -0.86 2.72 -1.69
C ALA A 29 -2.23 3.05 -2.33
N GLY A 30 -2.48 2.61 -3.57
CA GLY A 30 -3.76 2.85 -4.23
C GLY A 30 -4.94 2.14 -3.56
N ARG A 31 -4.76 0.88 -3.13
CA ARG A 31 -5.80 0.18 -2.34
C ARG A 31 -6.16 0.94 -1.07
N LEU A 32 -5.12 1.43 -0.39
CA LEU A 32 -5.26 2.15 0.85
C LEU A 32 -5.93 3.51 0.65
N ALA A 33 -5.61 4.21 -0.45
CA ALA A 33 -6.28 5.44 -0.85
C ALA A 33 -7.79 5.25 -1.08
N ASN A 34 -8.22 4.13 -1.68
CA ASN A 34 -9.64 3.83 -1.85
C ASN A 34 -10.33 3.53 -0.51
N ALA A 35 -9.68 2.78 0.38
CA ALA A 35 -10.19 2.54 1.73
C ALA A 35 -10.36 3.87 2.49
N ASN A 36 -9.36 4.74 2.39
CA ASN A 36 -9.37 6.08 2.96
C ASN A 36 -10.57 6.90 2.44
N ALA A 37 -10.78 6.93 1.11
CA ALA A 37 -11.90 7.63 0.49
C ALA A 37 -13.27 7.16 1.02
N GLU A 38 -13.46 5.85 1.15
CA GLU A 38 -14.74 5.29 1.63
C GLU A 38 -15.02 5.54 3.10
N CYS A 39 -13.96 5.67 3.91
CA CYS A 39 -14.08 6.00 5.33
C CYS A 39 -14.19 7.52 5.56
N GLY A 40 -14.30 8.33 4.50
CA GLY A 40 -14.41 9.79 4.58
C GLY A 40 -13.09 10.48 4.94
N GLY A 41 -11.96 9.82 4.72
CA GLY A 41 -10.64 10.42 4.96
C GLY A 41 -10.23 11.41 3.85
N GLY A 42 -9.28 12.29 4.20
CA GLY A 42 -8.82 13.39 3.35
C GLY A 42 -7.80 12.97 2.27
N HIS A 43 -7.38 13.94 1.46
CA HIS A 43 -6.23 13.84 0.55
C HIS A 43 -6.29 12.78 -0.56
N VAL A 44 -7.46 12.15 -0.79
CA VAL A 44 -7.65 11.12 -1.83
C VAL A 44 -7.18 11.61 -3.20
N ALA A 45 -7.55 12.83 -3.60
CA ALA A 45 -7.18 13.41 -4.88
C ALA A 45 -5.67 13.65 -5.00
N LEU A 46 -5.03 14.08 -3.92
CA LEU A 46 -3.57 14.29 -3.86
C LEU A 46 -2.82 12.96 -4.02
N ILE A 47 -3.23 11.94 -3.27
CA ILE A 47 -2.62 10.60 -3.33
C ILE A 47 -2.81 10.00 -4.74
N ALA A 48 -4.03 10.09 -5.30
CA ALA A 48 -4.32 9.60 -6.63
C ALA A 48 -3.44 10.27 -7.70
N ALA A 49 -3.32 11.61 -7.64
CA ALA A 49 -2.46 12.36 -8.56
C ALA A 49 -0.99 11.93 -8.46
N ALA A 50 -0.43 11.84 -7.25
CA ALA A 50 0.95 11.41 -7.05
C ALA A 50 1.21 9.98 -7.57
N LEU A 51 0.27 9.06 -7.33
CA LEU A 51 0.37 7.68 -7.83
C LEU A 51 0.20 7.59 -9.35
N ASP A 52 -0.62 8.45 -9.96
CA ASP A 52 -0.77 8.52 -11.41
C ASP A 52 0.48 9.08 -12.09
N GLU A 53 1.08 10.13 -11.53
CA GLU A 53 2.37 10.67 -11.96
C GLU A 53 3.48 9.61 -11.87
N LEU A 54 3.58 8.92 -10.72
CA LEU A 54 4.51 7.81 -10.51
C LEU A 54 4.29 6.69 -11.53
N CYS A 55 3.04 6.25 -11.76
CA CYS A 55 2.75 5.21 -12.74
C CYS A 55 3.11 5.64 -14.16
N ALA A 56 2.88 6.90 -14.52
CA ALA A 56 3.25 7.42 -15.83
C ALA A 56 4.78 7.47 -16.02
N PHE A 57 5.54 7.76 -14.96
CA PHE A 57 6.99 7.61 -14.99
C PHE A 57 7.42 6.15 -15.18
N LEU A 58 6.92 5.25 -14.34
CA LEU A 58 7.31 3.84 -14.33
C LEU A 58 6.94 3.09 -15.62
N LEU A 59 5.79 3.42 -16.22
CA LEU A 59 5.18 2.63 -17.29
C LEU A 59 5.22 3.31 -18.66
N ASP A 60 5.31 4.64 -18.70
CA ASP A 60 5.38 5.44 -19.93
C ASP A 60 6.70 6.21 -20.09
N GLY A 61 7.57 6.23 -19.06
CA GLY A 61 8.82 7.00 -19.09
C GLY A 61 8.62 8.52 -19.08
N LYS A 62 7.47 9.02 -18.59
CA LYS A 62 7.24 10.47 -18.49
C LYS A 62 8.14 11.08 -17.42
N PRO A 63 8.59 12.34 -17.57
CA PRO A 63 9.33 13.04 -16.53
C PRO A 63 8.57 13.07 -15.20
N PHE A 64 9.28 12.89 -14.09
CA PHE A 64 8.70 12.88 -12.75
C PHE A 64 9.68 13.46 -11.74
N ASP A 65 9.24 14.49 -11.02
CA ASP A 65 9.98 15.06 -9.90
C ASP A 65 9.57 14.32 -8.62
N ALA A 66 10.34 13.27 -8.31
CA ALA A 66 10.09 12.43 -7.14
C ALA A 66 10.15 13.24 -5.84
N LYS A 67 11.04 14.23 -5.75
CA LYS A 67 11.19 15.04 -4.54
C LYS A 67 9.99 15.95 -4.34
N GLU A 68 9.57 16.66 -5.37
CA GLU A 68 8.37 17.52 -5.29
C GLU A 68 7.12 16.71 -4.95
N ALA A 69 6.95 15.54 -5.56
CA ALA A 69 5.82 14.66 -5.27
C ALA A 69 5.84 14.11 -3.84
N GLU A 70 7.00 13.74 -3.32
CA GLU A 70 7.17 13.32 -1.92
C GLU A 70 6.89 14.47 -0.95
N ASP A 71 7.50 15.64 -1.17
CA ASP A 71 7.33 16.82 -0.32
C ASP A 71 5.84 17.22 -0.21
N ARG A 72 5.08 17.14 -1.31
CA ARG A 72 3.62 17.37 -1.30
C ARG A 72 2.86 16.38 -0.43
N LEU A 73 3.23 15.10 -0.44
CA LEU A 73 2.58 14.07 0.37
C LEU A 73 2.91 14.24 1.85
N LEU A 74 4.17 14.53 2.18
CA LEU A 74 4.62 14.74 3.56
C LEU A 74 4.00 16.02 4.15
N ALA A 75 3.91 17.10 3.39
CA ALA A 75 3.26 18.34 3.82
C ALA A 75 1.75 18.21 4.07
N ALA A 76 1.12 17.12 3.58
CA ALA A 76 -0.28 16.82 3.80
C ALA A 76 -0.51 15.83 4.95
N MET A 77 0.54 15.31 5.58
CA MET A 77 0.39 14.46 6.76
C MET A 77 -0.16 15.29 7.92
N PRO A 78 -1.13 14.76 8.69
CA PRO A 78 -1.65 15.43 9.87
C PRO A 78 -0.55 15.61 10.92
N ASP A 79 -0.66 16.67 11.72
CA ASP A 79 0.22 16.87 12.87
C ASP A 79 -0.18 15.88 13.99
N GLU A 80 0.77 15.53 14.86
CA GLU A 80 0.52 14.60 15.99
C GLU A 80 -0.59 15.10 16.95
N GLU A 81 -0.90 16.40 16.89
CA GLU A 81 -1.93 17.06 17.72
C GLU A 81 -3.34 17.03 17.09
N ASP A 82 -3.48 16.56 15.83
CA ASP A 82 -4.77 16.50 15.14
C ASP A 82 -5.73 15.44 15.73
N GLU A 83 -7.04 15.66 15.51
CA GLU A 83 -8.10 14.86 16.15
C GLU A 83 -7.94 13.34 15.95
N PRO A 84 -7.97 12.55 17.05
CA PRO A 84 -7.82 11.11 16.97
C PRO A 84 -9.04 10.48 16.29
N GLY A 85 -8.84 9.91 15.10
CA GLY A 85 -9.89 9.27 14.33
C GLY A 85 -9.36 8.16 13.43
N PHE A 86 -10.18 7.12 13.17
CA PHE A 86 -9.76 6.05 12.25
C PHE A 86 -9.61 6.55 10.82
N ALA A 87 -10.48 7.46 10.37
CA ALA A 87 -10.35 8.08 9.06
C ALA A 87 -9.06 8.90 8.95
N ALA A 88 -8.67 9.65 9.99
CA ALA A 88 -7.42 10.39 10.04
C ALA A 88 -6.21 9.44 9.97
N ALA A 89 -6.18 8.40 10.81
CA ALA A 89 -5.10 7.40 10.80
C ALA A 89 -5.01 6.64 9.46
N LEU A 90 -6.15 6.41 8.80
CA LEU A 90 -6.20 5.78 7.48
C LEU A 90 -5.65 6.71 6.39
N GLY A 91 -5.92 8.01 6.50
CA GLY A 91 -5.35 9.05 5.63
C GLY A 91 -3.84 9.18 5.78
N GLU A 92 -3.35 9.18 7.01
CA GLU A 92 -1.92 9.19 7.32
C GLU A 92 -1.22 7.93 6.74
N ASP A 93 -1.78 6.74 7.00
CA ASP A 93 -1.23 5.50 6.45
C ASP A 93 -1.23 5.51 4.90
N ALA A 94 -2.27 6.10 4.27
CA ALA A 94 -2.36 6.24 2.82
C ALA A 94 -1.32 7.20 2.23
N LEU A 95 -1.11 8.36 2.86
CA LEU A 95 -0.06 9.32 2.50
C LEU A 95 1.33 8.69 2.66
N ALA A 96 1.57 8.01 3.78
CA ALA A 96 2.83 7.32 4.05
C ALA A 96 3.11 6.23 3.01
N ALA A 97 2.12 5.39 2.69
CA ALA A 97 2.26 4.36 1.67
C ALA A 97 2.58 4.95 0.29
N ALA A 98 1.96 6.08 -0.08
CA ALA A 98 2.26 6.76 -1.33
C ALA A 98 3.68 7.36 -1.35
N ALA A 99 4.12 7.96 -0.25
CA ALA A 99 5.49 8.48 -0.12
C ALA A 99 6.52 7.35 -0.21
N TYR A 100 6.28 6.20 0.44
CA TYR A 100 7.12 5.01 0.28
C TYR A 100 7.14 4.49 -1.16
N ALA A 101 6.04 4.56 -1.90
CA ALA A 101 6.02 4.19 -3.32
C ALA A 101 6.93 5.08 -4.18
N ILE A 102 7.01 6.37 -3.86
CA ILE A 102 7.92 7.31 -4.52
C ILE A 102 9.37 7.06 -4.08
N ARG A 103 9.63 6.85 -2.78
CA ARG A 103 10.97 6.53 -2.27
C ARG A 103 11.52 5.23 -2.84
N ALA A 104 10.66 4.30 -3.23
CA ALA A 104 11.05 3.08 -3.93
C ALA A 104 11.68 3.32 -5.32
N LEU A 105 11.77 4.57 -5.79
CA LEU A 105 12.56 4.96 -6.94
C LEU A 105 14.07 5.13 -6.65
N GLY A 106 14.42 5.32 -5.38
CA GLY A 106 15.78 5.62 -4.93
C GLY A 106 16.31 4.55 -4.01
N ASP A 107 16.73 4.96 -2.81
CA ASP A 107 17.42 4.10 -1.87
C ASP A 107 16.50 3.05 -1.23
N ASP A 108 17.02 1.84 -1.10
CA ASP A 108 16.34 0.67 -0.53
C ASP A 108 14.91 0.45 -1.07
N PRO A 109 14.77 0.18 -2.38
CA PRO A 109 13.46 0.08 -3.01
C PRO A 109 12.63 -1.09 -2.46
N ALA A 110 13.29 -2.17 -2.04
CA ALA A 110 12.62 -3.33 -1.46
C ALA A 110 12.02 -3.01 -0.08
N ARG A 111 12.75 -2.33 0.80
CA ARG A 111 12.23 -1.92 2.11
C ARG A 111 11.11 -0.90 1.99
N ASN A 112 11.24 0.08 1.11
CA ASN A 112 10.17 1.04 0.85
C ASN A 112 8.89 0.34 0.32
N GLY A 113 9.03 -0.64 -0.59
CA GLY A 113 7.91 -1.46 -1.03
C GLY A 113 7.25 -2.25 0.11
N ALA A 114 8.06 -2.83 1.00
CA ALA A 114 7.55 -3.55 2.17
C ALA A 114 6.85 -2.62 3.18
N TRP A 115 7.35 -1.42 3.41
CA TRP A 115 6.72 -0.42 4.27
C TRP A 115 5.38 0.08 3.72
N ALA A 116 5.26 0.28 2.40
CA ALA A 116 3.98 0.59 1.78
C ALA A 116 2.95 -0.54 2.00
N ALA A 117 3.37 -1.80 1.84
CA ALA A 117 2.52 -2.97 2.13
C ALA A 117 2.18 -3.10 3.62
N ARG A 118 3.12 -2.73 4.50
CA ARG A 118 2.91 -2.71 5.94
C ARG A 118 1.81 -1.74 6.35
N ARG A 119 1.79 -0.53 5.78
CA ARG A 119 0.70 0.45 6.00
C ARG A 119 -0.67 -0.13 5.62
N ALA A 120 -0.78 -0.75 4.45
CA ALA A 120 -2.02 -1.39 4.02
C ALA A 120 -2.46 -2.52 4.97
N TYR A 121 -1.52 -3.35 5.43
CA TYR A 121 -1.79 -4.41 6.40
C TYR A 121 -2.23 -3.86 7.77
N ASP A 122 -1.48 -2.91 8.34
CA ASP A 122 -1.76 -2.31 9.64
C ASP A 122 -3.12 -1.60 9.65
N SER A 123 -3.51 -0.95 8.55
CA SER A 123 -4.84 -0.35 8.41
C SER A 123 -5.97 -1.40 8.43
N VAL A 124 -5.79 -2.56 7.79
CA VAL A 124 -6.74 -3.68 7.85
C VAL A 124 -6.80 -4.28 9.26
N ASP A 125 -5.65 -4.48 9.90
CA ASP A 125 -5.55 -4.97 11.28
C ASP A 125 -6.30 -4.04 12.25
N ARG A 126 -6.09 -2.72 12.12
CA ARG A 126 -6.77 -1.70 12.93
C ARG A 126 -8.27 -1.68 12.68
N TYR A 127 -8.71 -1.82 11.43
CA TYR A 127 -10.14 -1.89 11.07
C TYR A 127 -10.81 -3.12 11.70
N VAL A 128 -10.18 -4.29 11.57
CA VAL A 128 -10.67 -5.55 12.15
C VAL A 128 -10.70 -5.47 13.68
N SER A 129 -9.65 -4.94 14.30
CA SER A 129 -9.56 -4.74 15.75
C SER A 129 -10.74 -3.92 16.27
N ARG A 130 -11.07 -2.82 15.58
CA ARG A 130 -12.25 -1.99 15.89
C ARG A 130 -13.57 -2.74 15.70
N ARG A 131 -13.72 -3.48 14.60
CA ARG A 131 -14.95 -4.24 14.30
C ARG A 131 -15.21 -5.35 15.32
N LEU A 132 -14.16 -5.95 15.86
CA LEU A 132 -14.22 -6.98 16.89
C LEU A 132 -14.32 -6.42 18.32
N ALA A 133 -14.36 -5.09 18.49
CA ALA A 133 -14.34 -4.41 19.79
C ALA A 133 -13.21 -4.91 20.70
N VAL A 134 -12.01 -5.04 20.15
CA VAL A 134 -10.83 -5.46 20.92
C VAL A 134 -10.34 -4.27 21.75
N ASP A 135 -10.72 -4.26 23.02
CA ASP A 135 -10.29 -3.21 23.96
C ASP A 135 -8.87 -3.47 24.52
N HIS A 136 -8.41 -4.73 24.50
CA HIS A 136 -7.10 -5.14 24.99
C HIS A 136 -6.39 -6.09 24.03
N TYR A 137 -5.17 -5.74 23.64
CA TYR A 137 -4.29 -6.59 22.83
C TYR A 137 -3.76 -7.77 23.67
N THR A 138 -4.52 -8.85 23.67
CA THR A 138 -4.10 -10.16 24.21
C THR A 138 -3.61 -11.05 23.06
N THR A 139 -2.84 -12.09 23.36
CA THR A 139 -2.46 -13.12 22.36
C THR A 139 -3.68 -13.78 21.70
N ALA A 140 -4.81 -13.88 22.41
CA ALA A 140 -6.05 -14.38 21.84
C ALA A 140 -6.67 -13.38 20.85
N ALA A 141 -6.71 -12.10 21.21
CA ALA A 141 -7.19 -11.04 20.31
C ALA A 141 -6.33 -10.94 19.04
N GLU A 142 -5.01 -10.94 19.17
CA GLU A 142 -4.08 -10.94 18.03
C GLU A 142 -4.34 -12.15 17.10
N ARG A 143 -4.56 -13.33 17.68
CA ARG A 143 -4.90 -14.53 16.91
C ARG A 143 -6.23 -14.38 16.17
N CYS A 144 -7.24 -13.79 16.79
CA CYS A 144 -8.53 -13.51 16.15
C CYS A 144 -8.38 -12.54 14.98
N ILE A 145 -7.69 -11.41 15.18
CA ILE A 145 -7.45 -10.40 14.14
C ILE A 145 -6.65 -11.00 12.97
N ARG A 146 -5.59 -11.75 13.26
CA ARG A 146 -4.76 -12.41 12.24
C ARG A 146 -5.48 -13.52 11.47
N SER A 147 -6.47 -14.16 12.10
CA SER A 147 -7.30 -15.18 11.45
C SER A 147 -8.52 -14.60 10.75
N HIS A 148 -8.75 -13.28 10.85
CA HIS A 148 -9.89 -12.63 10.24
C HIS A 148 -9.78 -12.66 8.71
N PRO A 149 -10.89 -12.92 7.97
CA PRO A 149 -10.87 -13.00 6.52
C PRO A 149 -10.25 -11.78 5.82
N LEU A 150 -10.52 -10.57 6.29
CA LEU A 150 -9.93 -9.34 5.74
C LEU A 150 -8.39 -9.31 5.86
N THR A 151 -7.85 -9.67 7.03
CA THR A 151 -6.40 -9.70 7.26
C THR A 151 -5.70 -10.72 6.37
N ILE A 152 -6.28 -11.94 6.28
CA ILE A 152 -5.78 -12.99 5.39
C ILE A 152 -5.81 -12.52 3.93
N ARG A 153 -6.93 -11.92 3.51
CA ARG A 153 -7.13 -11.45 2.14
C ARG A 153 -6.15 -10.35 1.75
N GLU A 154 -5.79 -9.44 2.65
CA GLU A 154 -4.78 -8.41 2.32
C GLU A 154 -3.39 -9.03 2.09
N VAL A 155 -2.98 -9.99 2.91
CA VAL A 155 -1.72 -10.73 2.66
C VAL A 155 -1.77 -11.47 1.32
N GLU A 156 -2.91 -12.07 0.97
CA GLU A 156 -3.09 -12.73 -0.32
C GLU A 156 -3.09 -11.77 -1.50
N ARG A 157 -3.66 -10.57 -1.37
CA ARG A 157 -3.59 -9.49 -2.38
C ARG A 157 -2.15 -9.08 -2.62
N GLN A 158 -1.40 -8.78 -1.57
CA GLN A 158 0.00 -8.39 -1.67
C GLN A 158 0.84 -9.48 -2.36
N GLN A 159 0.64 -10.74 -2.00
CA GLN A 159 1.32 -11.85 -2.68
C GLN A 159 0.93 -11.98 -4.15
N ARG A 160 -0.36 -11.87 -4.47
CA ARG A 160 -0.87 -11.92 -5.86
C ARG A 160 -0.27 -10.80 -6.70
N ASP A 161 -0.25 -9.58 -6.19
CA ASP A 161 0.29 -8.41 -6.86
C ASP A 161 1.77 -8.60 -7.16
N LEU A 162 2.56 -8.98 -6.15
CA LEU A 162 4.00 -9.20 -6.32
C LEU A 162 4.29 -10.29 -7.36
N ILE A 163 3.61 -11.43 -7.26
CA ILE A 163 3.77 -12.54 -8.23
C ILE A 163 3.40 -12.06 -9.65
N GLY A 164 2.28 -11.35 -9.79
CA GLY A 164 1.82 -10.84 -11.07
C GLY A 164 2.80 -9.83 -11.69
N ILE A 165 3.27 -8.87 -10.89
CA ILE A 165 4.23 -7.83 -11.30
C ILE A 165 5.53 -8.49 -11.76
N VAL A 166 6.10 -9.40 -10.97
CA VAL A 166 7.34 -10.11 -11.31
C VAL A 166 7.17 -10.93 -12.59
N ALA A 167 6.06 -11.64 -12.75
CA ALA A 167 5.78 -12.42 -13.95
C ALA A 167 5.64 -11.53 -15.20
N ALA A 168 4.94 -10.39 -15.08
CA ALA A 168 4.75 -9.44 -16.18
C ALA A 168 6.09 -8.82 -16.63
N LEU A 169 6.94 -8.44 -15.68
CA LEU A 169 8.26 -7.86 -15.95
C LEU A 169 9.20 -8.88 -16.60
N ARG A 170 9.31 -10.09 -16.05
CA ARG A 170 10.15 -11.16 -16.63
C ARG A 170 9.70 -11.58 -18.03
N SER A 171 8.41 -11.45 -18.33
CA SER A 171 7.86 -11.76 -19.65
C SER A 171 7.87 -10.58 -20.61
N ALA A 172 8.41 -9.42 -20.21
CA ALA A 172 8.41 -8.16 -20.96
C ALA A 172 7.00 -7.77 -21.49
N ARG A 173 5.97 -7.90 -20.64
CA ARG A 173 4.57 -7.59 -20.99
C ARG A 173 4.09 -6.30 -20.30
N PRO A 174 4.40 -5.11 -20.84
CA PRO A 174 4.07 -3.83 -20.21
C PRO A 174 2.56 -3.64 -19.98
N ASP A 175 1.71 -4.11 -20.89
CA ASP A 175 0.25 -4.03 -20.72
C ASP A 175 -0.28 -4.90 -19.56
N SER A 176 0.40 -6.01 -19.29
CA SER A 176 0.04 -6.86 -18.15
C SER A 176 0.39 -6.17 -16.84
N LEU A 177 1.57 -5.53 -16.77
CA LEU A 177 1.97 -4.74 -15.62
C LEU A 177 1.00 -3.58 -15.35
N ARG A 178 0.64 -2.82 -16.39
CA ARG A 178 -0.38 -1.76 -16.30
C ARG A 178 -1.69 -2.27 -15.73
N ARG A 179 -2.20 -3.39 -16.26
CA ARG A 179 -3.45 -3.97 -15.82
C ARG A 179 -3.40 -4.39 -14.36
N ILE A 180 -2.31 -5.02 -13.93
CA ILE A 180 -2.13 -5.46 -12.54
C ILE A 180 -2.13 -4.25 -11.61
N VAL A 181 -1.27 -3.26 -11.87
CA VAL A 181 -1.19 -2.06 -11.02
C VAL A 181 -2.54 -1.32 -10.99
N ALA A 182 -3.21 -1.14 -12.12
CA ALA A 182 -4.52 -0.50 -12.18
C ALA A 182 -5.60 -1.28 -11.42
N GLN A 183 -5.65 -2.60 -11.59
CA GLN A 183 -6.59 -3.48 -10.89
C GLN A 183 -6.36 -3.41 -9.38
N SER A 184 -5.12 -3.59 -8.93
CA SER A 184 -4.78 -3.55 -7.52
C SER A 184 -5.11 -2.19 -6.92
N ARG A 185 -4.77 -1.08 -7.60
CA ARG A 185 -5.11 0.28 -7.15
C ARG A 185 -6.61 0.57 -7.12
N ALA A 186 -7.44 -0.18 -7.84
CA ALA A 186 -8.90 -0.03 -7.83
C ALA A 186 -9.59 -0.88 -6.75
N GLU A 187 -8.88 -1.84 -6.14
CA GLU A 187 -9.41 -2.61 -5.01
C GLU A 187 -9.48 -1.74 -3.74
N ASN A 188 -10.29 -2.16 -2.78
CA ASN A 188 -10.36 -1.58 -1.45
C ASN A 188 -9.94 -2.62 -0.41
N CYS A 189 -8.95 -2.29 0.42
CA CYS A 189 -8.40 -3.24 1.40
C CYS A 189 -9.39 -3.61 2.51
N LEU A 190 -10.35 -2.74 2.83
CA LEU A 190 -11.34 -2.92 3.91
C LEU A 190 -12.64 -3.62 3.45
N LYS A 191 -12.83 -3.85 2.14
CA LYS A 191 -14.02 -4.51 1.62
C LYS A 191 -13.89 -6.04 1.56
N GLU A 192 -14.92 -6.68 2.08
CA GLU A 192 -15.30 -8.05 1.79
C GLU A 192 -15.91 -8.09 0.37
N GLY A 193 -15.09 -7.85 -0.66
CA GLY A 193 -15.49 -8.09 -2.05
C GLY A 193 -16.03 -9.49 -2.28
#